data_AF-A0A0J1FKE0-F1
#
_entry.id   AF-A0A0J1FKE0-F1
#
_cell.length_a   1.000
_cell.length_b   1.000
_cell.length_c   1.000
_cell.angle_alpha   90.00
_cell.angle_beta   90.00
_cell.angle_gamma   90.00
#
_symmetry.space_group_name_H-M   'P 1'
#
loop_
_entity.id
_entity.type
_entity.pdbx_description
1 polymer ?
#
loop_
_entity_poly.entity_id
_entity_poly.type
_entity_poly.pdbx_seq_one_letter_code
_entity_poly.pdbx_strand_id
1 'polypeptide(L)' 'MELLNINGKDYEFVHRYGKNNELRKSLNDLTQMIFGFNFEQWYLNDAGVS' A
#
# COMPACT_ATOMS: atom_id res chain seq x y z
N MET A 1 18.04 2.51 -1.15
CA MET A 1 17.23 2.91 -2.30
C MET A 1 17.71 2.07 -3.46
N GLU A 2 16.84 1.25 -4.03
CA GLU A 2 17.16 0.43 -5.21
C GLU A 2 16.34 0.95 -6.38
N LEU A 3 17.00 1.15 -7.52
CA LEU A 3 16.37 1.55 -8.77
C LEU A 3 16.15 0.30 -9.62
N LEU A 4 14.91 0.07 -10.02
CA LEU A 4 14.50 -1.03 -10.87
C LEU A 4 14.23 -0.52 -12.27
N ASN A 5 14.96 -1.00 -13.27
CA ASN A 5 14.64 -0.75 -14.67
C ASN A 5 13.78 -1.90 -15.20
N ILE A 6 12.54 -1.59 -15.60
CA ILE A 6 11.61 -2.55 -16.19
C ILE A 6 11.16 -1.99 -17.54
N ASN A 7 11.46 -2.70 -18.64
CA ASN A 7 11.15 -2.29 -20.01
C ASN A 7 11.60 -0.85 -20.35
N GLY A 8 12.78 -0.43 -19.88
CA GLY A 8 13.32 0.91 -20.14
C GLY A 8 12.66 2.03 -19.35
N LYS A 9 11.77 1.70 -18.40
CA LYS A 9 11.24 2.64 -17.41
C LYS A 9 11.93 2.40 -16.08
N ASP A 10 12.35 3.49 -15.46
CA ASP A 10 12.93 3.47 -14.13
C ASP A 10 11.84 3.57 -13.06
N TYR A 11 11.92 2.66 -12.11
CA TYR A 11 11.05 2.58 -10.96
C TYR A 11 11.91 2.67 -9.70
N GLU A 12 11.45 3.45 -8.74
CA GLU A 12 12.08 3.48 -7.44
C GLU A 12 11.46 2.37 -6.58
N PHE A 13 12.30 1.46 -6.10
CA PHE A 13 11.87 0.53 -5.07
C PHE A 13 11.89 1.25 -3.73
N VAL A 14 10.70 1.72 -3.34
CA VAL A 14 10.53 2.54 -2.16
C VAL A 14 10.10 1.69 -0.96
N HIS A 15 11.03 1.42 -0.04
CA HIS A 15 10.74 0.75 1.23
C HIS A 15 10.38 1.77 2.33
N ARG A 16 9.68 1.35 3.41
CA ARG A 16 9.30 2.16 4.60
C ARG A 16 8.19 3.21 4.42
N TYR A 17 7.36 3.10 3.39
CA TYR A 17 6.17 3.94 3.24
C TYR A 17 4.93 3.39 3.97
N GLY A 18 5.09 2.46 4.91
CA GLY A 18 3.99 1.99 5.76
C GLY A 18 3.32 3.09 6.57
N LYS A 19 3.89 4.30 6.63
CA LYS A 19 3.32 5.52 7.22
C LYS A 19 2.87 6.57 6.19
N ASN A 20 3.05 6.34 4.90
CA ASN A 20 2.59 7.27 3.87
C ASN A 20 1.10 7.02 3.60
N ASN A 21 0.27 7.96 4.03
CA ASN A 21 -1.18 7.84 3.93
C ASN A 21 -1.70 7.76 2.49
N GLU A 22 -1.06 8.45 1.54
CA GLU A 22 -1.51 8.45 0.14
C GLU A 22 -1.34 7.07 -0.50
N LEU A 23 -0.17 6.44 -0.29
CA LEU A 23 0.07 5.09 -0.81
C LEU A 23 -0.80 4.03 -0.12
N ARG A 24 -0.99 4.15 1.20
CA ARG A 24 -1.90 3.25 1.94
C ARG A 24 -3.33 3.38 1.42
N LYS A 25 -3.81 4.60 1.23
CA LYS A 25 -5.16 4.87 0.70
C LYS A 25 -5.32 4.31 -0.71
N SER A 26 -4.36 4.56 -1.60
CA SER A 26 -4.39 4.04 -2.98
C SER A 26 -4.45 2.51 -3.02
N LEU A 27 -3.67 1.83 -2.16
CA LEU A 27 -3.70 0.38 -2.03
C LEU A 27 -5.06 -0.13 -1.48
N ASN A 28 -5.61 0.55 -0.46
CA ASN A 28 -6.91 0.18 0.10
C ASN A 28 -8.05 0.39 -0.90
N ASP A 29 -8.05 1.49 -1.65
CA ASP A 29 -9.06 1.78 -2.67
C ASP A 29 -9.04 0.70 -3.76
N LEU A 30 -7.84 0.30 -4.21
CA LEU A 30 -7.65 -0.77 -5.19
C LEU A 30 -8.19 -2.12 -4.68
N THR A 31 -7.85 -2.48 -3.45
CA THR A 31 -8.20 -3.78 -2.87
C THR A 31 -9.69 -3.86 -2.52
N GLN A 32 -10.29 -2.76 -2.09
CA GLN A 32 -11.74 -2.66 -1.89
C GLN A 32 -12.48 -2.80 -3.23
N MET A 33 -12.00 -2.16 -4.29
CA MET A 33 -12.62 -2.24 -5.61
C MET A 33 -12.57 -3.66 -6.20
N ILE A 34 -11.44 -4.35 -6.09
CA ILE A 34 -11.23 -5.66 -6.73
C ILE A 34 -11.76 -6.81 -5.86
N PHE A 35 -11.52 -6.76 -4.55
CA PHE A 35 -11.73 -7.88 -3.63
C PHE A 35 -12.79 -7.60 -2.57
N GLY A 36 -13.32 -6.37 -2.50
CA GLY A 36 -14.23 -5.97 -1.41
C GLY A 36 -13.55 -5.90 -0.04
N PHE A 37 -12.22 -5.85 0.00
CA PHE A 37 -11.42 -5.94 1.22
C PHE A 37 -10.59 -4.67 1.46
N ASN A 38 -10.54 -4.21 2.71
CA ASN A 38 -9.75 -3.05 3.13
C ASN A 38 -8.69 -3.46 4.16
N PHE A 39 -7.41 -3.40 3.75
CA PHE A 39 -6.28 -3.81 4.59
C PHE A 39 -6.10 -2.95 5.84
N GLU A 40 -6.37 -1.65 5.75
CA GLU A 40 -6.25 -0.75 6.88
C GLU A 40 -7.32 -0.99 7.93
N GLN A 41 -8.56 -1.22 7.52
CA GLN A 41 -9.63 -1.60 8.44
C GLN A 41 -9.33 -2.94 9.11
N TRP A 42 -8.88 -3.94 8.35
CA TRP A 42 -8.45 -5.21 8.93
C TRP A 42 -7.33 -5.02 9.96
N TYR A 43 -6.28 -4.25 9.64
CA TYR A 43 -5.17 -3.98 10.54
C TYR A 43 -5.60 -3.23 11.81
N LEU A 44 -6.44 -2.19 11.68
CA LEU A 44 -6.91 -1.40 12.83
C LEU A 44 -7.82 -2.21 13.76
N ASN A 45 -8.69 -3.05 13.18
CA ASN A 45 -9.61 -3.90 13.94
C ASN A 45 -8.88 -5.05 14.64
N ASP A 46 -7.84 -5.62 14.02
CA ASP A 46 -7.02 -6.69 14.61
C ASP A 46 -6.04 -6.15 15.66
N ALA A 47 -5.54 -4.92 15.49
CA ALA A 47 -4.64 -4.26 16.44
C ALA A 47 -5.32 -3.76 17.73
N GLY A 48 -6.63 -3.99 17.91
CA GLY A 48 -7.37 -3.57 19.11
C GLY A 48 -7.39 -2.07 19.34
N VAL A 49 -7.20 -1.26 18.29
CA VAL A 49 -7.27 0.21 18.38
C VAL A 49 -8.72 0.62 18.20
N SER A 50 -9.51 0.46 19.27
CA SER A 50 -10.87 0.99 19.41
C SER A 50 -10.88 2.48 19.68
#